data_AF-B3MMK0-F1
#
_entry.id   AF-B3MMK0-F1
#
_cell.length_a   1.000
_cell.length_b   1.000
_cell.length_c   1.000
_cell.angle_alpha   90.00
_cell.angle_beta   90.00
_cell.angle_gamma   90.00
#
_symmetry.space_group_name_H-M   'P 1'
#
loop_
_entity.id
_entity.type
_entity.pdbx_description
1 polymer ?
#
loop_
_entity_poly.entity_id
_entity_poly.type
_entity_poly.pdbx_seq_one_letter_code
_entity_poly.pdbx_strand_id
1 'polypeptide(L)'
;MKVYDEVVFMDQLLHYRCVASQIEETRQTWQKRSSWFPAAQREHYSRYAEIYNESIEQYGADRFKFYSKRNRLNGQFKASKIGKEDSEVKDRLIPMDHLKGYRVPLTTNATYGRVKPSALFYCFAKQVSI
;
A
#
# COMPACT_ATOMS: atom_id res chain seq x y z
N MET A 1 52.21 6.26 -12.60
CA MET A 1 51.01 6.08 -11.77
C MET A 1 51.50 5.51 -10.44
N LYS A 2 51.55 6.32 -9.38
CA LYS A 2 52.06 5.86 -8.08
C LYS A 2 50.96 5.00 -7.45
N VAL A 3 51.22 3.71 -7.31
CA VAL A 3 50.41 2.82 -6.47
C VAL A 3 50.70 3.25 -5.05
N TYR A 4 49.74 3.90 -4.39
CA TYR A 4 49.82 4.09 -2.96
C TYR A 4 49.53 2.72 -2.35
N ASP A 5 50.51 2.11 -1.70
CA ASP A 5 50.24 1.02 -0.77
C ASP A 5 49.33 1.61 0.32
N GLU A 6 48.03 1.32 0.25
CA GLU A 6 47.09 1.71 1.30
C GLU A 6 47.59 1.07 2.60
N VAL A 7 48.06 1.90 3.53
CA VAL A 7 48.45 1.45 4.87
C VAL A 7 47.18 1.06 5.60
N VAL A 8 46.82 -0.22 5.53
CA VAL A 8 45.66 -0.76 6.21
C VAL A 8 45.99 -0.90 7.69
N PHE A 9 45.28 -0.16 8.53
CA PHE A 9 45.43 -0.24 9.97
C PHE A 9 44.71 -1.47 10.53
N MET A 10 45.23 -2.04 11.62
CA MET A 10 44.62 -3.23 12.25
C MET A 10 43.16 -3.01 12.66
N ASP A 11 42.80 -1.80 13.07
CA ASP A 11 41.42 -1.44 13.42
C ASP A 11 40.48 -1.54 12.21
N GLN A 12 40.94 -1.15 11.02
CA GLN A 12 40.17 -1.29 9.79
C GLN A 12 39.95 -2.77 9.44
N LEU A 13 40.97 -3.62 9.60
CA LEU A 13 40.82 -5.07 9.39
C LEU A 13 39.83 -5.71 10.37
N LEU A 14 39.87 -5.31 11.65
CA LEU A 14 38.93 -5.78 12.66
C LEU A 14 37.50 -5.35 12.34
N HIS A 15 37.32 -4.10 11.90
CA HIS A 15 36.03 -3.59 11.47
C HIS A 15 35.50 -4.36 10.26
N TYR A 16 36.31 -4.56 9.21
CA TYR A 16 35.92 -5.34 8.04
C TYR A 16 35.53 -6.78 8.40
N ARG A 17 36.27 -7.42 9.32
CA ARG A 17 35.95 -8.77 9.80
C ARG A 17 34.60 -8.80 10.53
N CYS A 18 34.34 -7.83 11.40
CA CYS A 18 33.09 -7.73 12.16
C CYS A 18 31.88 -7.52 11.24
N VAL A 19 32.00 -6.59 10.27
CA VAL A 19 30.96 -6.34 9.27
C VAL A 19 30.72 -7.58 8.42
N ALA A 20 31.79 -8.25 7.97
CA ALA A 20 31.67 -9.49 7.20
C ALA A 20 30.94 -10.59 7.99
N SER A 21 31.28 -10.80 9.27
CA SER A 21 30.59 -11.79 10.12
C SER A 21 29.12 -11.43 10.32
N GLN A 22 28.81 -10.15 10.50
CA GLN A 22 27.43 -9.72 10.71
C GLN A 22 26.58 -9.89 9.45
N ILE A 23 27.15 -9.66 8.26
CA ILE A 23 26.48 -9.91 6.98
C ILE A 23 26.19 -11.41 6.82
N GLU A 24 27.17 -12.26 7.12
CA GLU A 24 27.03 -13.72 7.06
C GLU A 24 25.92 -14.21 8.00
N GLU A 25 25.94 -13.78 9.26
CA GLU A 25 24.93 -14.13 10.26
C GLU A 25 23.53 -13.65 9.87
N THR A 26 23.42 -12.42 9.34
CA THR A 26 22.15 -11.88 8.84
C THR A 26 21.63 -12.72 7.68
N ARG A 27 22.49 -13.11 6.74
CA ARG A 27 22.13 -13.96 5.59
C ARG A 27 21.65 -15.33 6.04
N GLN A 28 22.36 -15.96 6.98
CA GLN A 28 21.97 -17.27 7.52
C GLN A 28 20.65 -17.19 8.29
N THR A 29 20.44 -16.13 9.06
CA THR A 29 19.22 -15.92 9.84
C THR A 29 18.03 -15.72 8.92
N TRP A 30 18.20 -14.92 7.86
CA TRP A 30 17.19 -14.74 6.83
C TRP A 30 16.87 -16.05 6.12
N GLN A 31 17.89 -16.83 5.72
CA GLN A 31 17.69 -18.13 5.07
C GLN A 31 16.92 -19.11 5.97
N LYS A 32 17.20 -19.14 7.28
CA LYS A 32 16.54 -20.04 8.23
C LYS A 32 15.10 -19.63 8.55
N ARG A 33 14.83 -18.32 8.70
CA ARG A 33 13.54 -17.83 9.23
C ARG A 33 12.60 -17.27 8.16
N SER A 34 13.13 -16.78 7.05
CA SER A 34 12.40 -15.93 6.11
C SER A 34 12.55 -16.36 4.65
N SER A 35 13.26 -17.45 4.36
CA SER A 35 13.43 -17.97 2.99
C SER A 35 12.14 -18.36 2.30
N TRP A 36 11.09 -18.69 3.05
CA TRP A 36 9.76 -19.00 2.53
C TRP A 36 8.99 -17.76 2.05
N PHE A 37 9.32 -16.58 2.58
CA PHE A 37 8.54 -15.36 2.36
C PHE A 37 8.47 -14.95 0.89
N PRO A 38 9.57 -14.94 0.10
CA PRO A 38 9.49 -14.58 -1.32
C PRO A 38 8.61 -15.52 -2.15
N ALA A 39 8.59 -16.82 -1.82
CA ALA A 39 7.77 -17.80 -2.52
C ALA A 39 6.29 -17.57 -2.20
N ALA A 40 5.94 -17.44 -0.92
CA ALA A 40 4.57 -17.16 -0.48
C ALA A 40 4.07 -15.80 -1.00
N GLN A 41 4.91 -14.76 -0.97
CA GLN A 41 4.58 -13.44 -1.50
C GLN A 41 4.23 -13.52 -2.99
N ARG A 42 5.00 -14.29 -3.77
CA ARG A 42 4.74 -14.49 -5.20
C ARG A 42 3.41 -15.19 -5.44
N GLU A 43 3.12 -16.25 -4.68
CA GLU A 43 1.85 -16.99 -4.75
C GLU A 43 0.64 -16.10 -4.43
N HIS A 44 0.74 -15.30 -3.36
CA HIS A 44 -0.32 -14.36 -3.01
C HIS A 44 -0.53 -13.29 -4.08
N TYR A 45 0.55 -12.75 -4.66
CA TYR A 45 0.45 -11.73 -5.70
C TYR A 45 -0.06 -12.28 -7.03
N SER A 46 0.23 -13.54 -7.38
CA SER A 46 -0.37 -14.16 -8.57
C SER A 46 -1.89 -14.26 -8.48
N ARG A 47 -2.43 -14.47 -7.27
CA ARG A 47 -3.87 -14.60 -7.04
C ARG A 47 -4.64 -13.29 -7.13
N TYR A 48 -3.97 -12.13 -7.12
CA TYR A 48 -4.65 -10.83 -7.14
C TYR A 48 -5.52 -10.64 -8.39
N ALA A 49 -5.08 -11.14 -9.55
CA ALA A 49 -5.88 -11.07 -10.77
C ALA A 49 -7.22 -11.82 -10.63
N GLU A 50 -7.20 -13.02 -10.05
CA GLU A 50 -8.39 -13.84 -9.81
C GLU A 50 -9.35 -13.12 -8.85
N ILE A 51 -8.84 -12.62 -7.72
CA ILE A 51 -9.65 -11.90 -6.71
C ILE A 51 -10.33 -10.68 -7.33
N TYR A 52 -9.62 -9.94 -8.19
CA TYR A 52 -10.20 -8.78 -8.86
C TYR A 52 -11.27 -9.18 -9.89
N ASN A 53 -11.09 -10.29 -10.61
CA ASN A 53 -12.10 -10.81 -11.51
C ASN A 53 -13.35 -11.28 -10.74
N GLU A 54 -13.18 -12.04 -9.65
CA GLU A 54 -14.27 -12.44 -8.75
C GLU A 54 -15.03 -11.21 -8.21
N SER A 55 -14.30 -10.16 -7.85
CA SER A 55 -14.90 -8.90 -7.36
C SER A 55 -15.70 -8.19 -8.45
N ILE A 56 -15.25 -8.23 -9.72
CA ILE A 56 -15.98 -7.67 -10.86
C ILE A 56 -17.28 -8.46 -11.09
N GLU A 57 -17.20 -9.79 -11.06
CA GLU A 57 -18.36 -10.67 -11.24
C GLU A 57 -19.41 -10.47 -10.14
N GLN A 58 -18.97 -10.35 -8.88
CA GLN A 58 -19.87 -10.26 -7.73
C GLN A 58 -20.51 -8.87 -7.55
N TYR A 59 -19.77 -7.78 -7.80
CA TYR A 59 -20.20 -6.41 -7.49
C TYR A 59 -20.46 -5.54 -8.72
N GLY A 60 -20.10 -6.02 -9.90
CA GLY A 60 -20.22 -5.29 -11.17
C GLY A 60 -19.04 -4.37 -11.47
N ALA A 61 -18.82 -4.12 -12.76
CA ALA A 61 -17.67 -3.38 -13.27
C ALA A 61 -17.61 -1.91 -12.79
N ASP A 62 -18.75 -1.24 -12.60
CA ASP A 62 -18.79 0.18 -12.21
C ASP A 62 -18.30 0.43 -10.78
N ARG A 63 -18.67 -0.47 -9.85
CA ARG A 63 -18.22 -0.42 -8.46
C ARG A 63 -16.73 -0.74 -8.37
N PHE A 64 -16.28 -1.71 -9.15
CA PHE A 64 -14.85 -2.05 -9.24
C PHE A 64 -14.02 -0.92 -9.91
N LYS A 65 -14.55 -0.22 -10.91
CA LYS A 65 -13.92 0.97 -11.52
C LYS A 65 -13.74 2.09 -10.50
N PHE A 66 -14.71 2.30 -9.61
CA PHE A 66 -14.56 3.25 -8.50
C PHE A 66 -13.47 2.81 -7.50
N TYR A 67 -13.49 1.54 -7.09
CA TYR A 67 -12.49 0.96 -6.19
C TYR A 67 -11.07 1.06 -6.74
N SER A 68 -10.86 0.65 -7.99
CA SER A 68 -9.54 0.66 -8.66
C SER A 68 -8.97 2.07 -8.81
N LYS A 69 -9.81 3.06 -9.12
CA LYS A 69 -9.40 4.47 -9.13
C LYS A 69 -9.04 4.97 -7.72
N ARG A 70 -9.87 4.68 -6.72
CA ARG A 70 -9.64 5.10 -5.32
C ARG A 70 -8.32 4.56 -4.78
N ASN A 71 -8.03 3.29 -5.02
CA ASN A 71 -6.81 2.63 -4.52
C ASN A 71 -5.61 2.74 -5.46
N ARG A 72 -5.74 3.50 -6.56
CA ARG A 72 -4.69 3.70 -7.57
C ARG A 72 -4.05 2.38 -8.03
N LEU A 73 -4.89 1.37 -8.29
CA LEU A 73 -4.40 0.06 -8.74
C LEU A 73 -3.56 0.20 -10.00
N ASN A 74 -2.49 -0.60 -10.09
CA ASN A 74 -1.64 -0.68 -11.27
C ASN A 74 -2.49 -0.94 -12.52
N GLY A 75 -2.13 -0.32 -13.64
CA GLY A 75 -2.91 -0.37 -14.89
C GLY A 75 -3.24 -1.79 -15.38
N GLN A 76 -2.44 -2.78 -15.01
CA GLN A 76 -2.66 -4.19 -15.32
C GLN A 76 -3.91 -4.78 -14.66
N PHE A 77 -4.32 -4.24 -13.50
CA PHE A 77 -5.48 -4.67 -12.71
C PHE A 77 -6.66 -3.69 -12.81
N LYS A 78 -6.53 -2.62 -13.59
CA LYS A 78 -7.63 -1.67 -13.79
C LYS A 78 -8.70 -2.30 -14.68
N ALA A 79 -9.95 -2.08 -14.29
CA ALA A 79 -11.13 -2.35 -15.11
C ALA A 79 -11.15 -1.56 -16.44
N SER A 80 -10.13 -0.76 -16.75
CA SER A 80 -9.98 -0.01 -18.01
C SER A 80 -9.89 -0.91 -19.24
N LYS A 81 -9.74 -2.24 -19.09
CA LYS A 81 -9.98 -3.20 -20.18
C LYS A 81 -11.47 -3.36 -20.56
N ILE A 82 -12.40 -2.87 -19.74
CA ILE A 82 -13.85 -3.11 -19.86
C ILE A 82 -14.61 -1.89 -20.41
N GLY A 83 -13.98 -0.71 -20.53
CA GLY A 83 -14.63 0.42 -21.19
C GLY A 83 -13.89 1.75 -21.07
N LYS A 84 -14.22 2.68 -21.97
CA LYS A 84 -13.60 3.99 -22.11
C LYS A 84 -13.56 4.74 -20.76
N GLU A 85 -12.42 5.34 -20.47
CA GLU A 85 -12.23 6.19 -19.31
C GLU A 85 -12.98 7.50 -19.49
N ASP A 86 -14.18 7.61 -18.92
CA ASP A 86 -14.74 8.92 -18.60
C ASP A 86 -13.89 9.52 -17.47
N SER A 87 -12.90 10.29 -17.86
CA SER A 87 -11.92 10.96 -16.99
C SER A 87 -12.51 12.15 -16.24
N GLU A 88 -13.71 12.62 -16.57
CA GLU A 88 -14.13 13.99 -16.22
C GLU A 88 -15.12 14.12 -15.04
N VAL A 89 -15.80 13.06 -14.58
CA VAL A 89 -16.99 13.23 -13.72
C VAL A 89 -16.75 13.06 -12.21
N LYS A 90 -15.67 12.38 -11.77
CA LYS A 90 -15.59 11.90 -10.36
C LYS A 90 -14.74 12.73 -9.39
N ASP A 91 -13.86 13.62 -9.84
CA ASP A 91 -13.11 14.49 -8.93
C ASP A 91 -14.03 15.47 -8.16
N ARG A 92 -15.32 15.51 -8.50
CA ARG A 92 -16.36 16.33 -7.87
C ARG A 92 -17.23 15.60 -6.83
N LEU A 93 -17.04 14.29 -6.58
CA LEU A 93 -18.02 13.46 -5.87
C LEU A 93 -17.65 12.96 -4.46
N ILE A 94 -16.58 13.48 -3.84
CA ILE A 94 -16.40 13.28 -2.39
C ILE A 94 -16.81 14.57 -1.69
N PRO A 95 -18.10 14.75 -1.34
CA PRO A 95 -18.54 15.91 -0.60
C PRO A 95 -17.82 15.96 0.75
N MET A 96 -17.06 17.04 0.99
CA MET A 96 -16.42 17.33 2.28
C MET A 96 -17.42 17.92 3.29
N ASP A 97 -18.70 17.56 3.17
CA ASP A 97 -19.78 18.09 4.00
C ASP A 97 -19.58 17.82 5.49
N HIS A 98 -18.85 16.75 5.84
CA HIS A 98 -18.47 16.43 7.21
C HIS A 98 -17.54 17.48 7.86
N LEU A 99 -16.89 18.36 7.07
CA LEU A 99 -16.11 19.49 7.56
C LEU A 99 -16.91 20.80 7.61
N LYS A 100 -18.15 20.83 7.10
CA LYS A 100 -18.97 22.04 7.08
C LYS A 100 -19.28 22.45 8.52
N GLY A 101 -18.76 23.61 8.94
CA GLY A 101 -18.92 24.13 10.30
C GLY A 101 -17.89 23.60 11.32
N TYR A 102 -16.85 22.88 10.87
CA TYR A 102 -15.77 22.47 11.76
C TYR A 102 -15.00 23.70 12.28
N ARG A 103 -14.96 23.86 13.61
CA ARG A 103 -14.21 24.93 14.29
C ARG A 103 -13.10 24.30 15.12
N VAL A 104 -11.92 24.92 15.09
CA VAL A 104 -10.79 24.54 15.94
C VAL A 104 -11.21 24.64 17.42
N PRO A 105 -11.03 23.59 18.25
CA PRO A 105 -11.32 23.67 19.67
C PRO A 105 -10.37 24.62 20.39
N LEU A 106 -10.84 25.24 21.47
CA LEU A 106 -10.02 26.12 22.31
C LEU A 106 -8.93 25.35 23.07
N THR A 107 -9.14 24.06 23.29
CA THR A 107 -8.20 23.17 24.00
C THR A 107 -7.97 21.87 23.24
N THR A 108 -6.79 21.29 23.40
CA THR A 108 -6.37 20.04 22.74
C THR A 108 -7.24 18.83 23.12
N ASN A 109 -7.82 18.83 24.33
CA ASN A 109 -8.64 17.72 24.83
C ASN A 109 -10.03 17.63 24.17
N ALA A 110 -10.51 18.71 23.54
CA ALA A 110 -11.82 18.74 22.86
C ALA A 110 -11.75 18.28 21.38
N THR A 111 -10.68 17.59 20.99
CA THR A 111 -10.43 17.11 19.62
C THR A 111 -11.08 15.75 19.34
N TYR A 112 -11.19 14.89 20.35
CA TYR A 112 -11.71 13.54 20.20
C TYR A 112 -13.21 13.53 19.88
N GLY A 113 -13.61 12.80 18.82
CA GLY A 113 -15.01 12.56 18.45
C GLY A 113 -15.76 13.73 17.77
N ARG A 114 -15.08 14.86 17.51
CA ARG A 114 -15.74 16.08 17.00
C ARG A 114 -15.99 16.08 15.48
N VAL A 115 -15.18 15.33 14.73
CA VAL A 115 -15.33 15.20 13.27
C VAL A 115 -16.20 13.99 12.99
N LYS A 116 -17.32 14.20 12.28
CA LYS A 116 -18.11 13.08 11.78
C LYS A 116 -17.29 12.31 10.74
N PRO A 117 -17.38 10.96 10.70
CA PRO A 117 -16.70 10.19 9.67
C PRO A 117 -17.09 10.70 8.29
N SER A 118 -16.11 10.86 7.41
CA SER A 118 -16.38 11.20 6.03
C SER A 118 -17.19 10.10 5.33
N ALA A 119 -17.90 10.46 4.26
CA ALA A 119 -18.60 9.51 3.39
C ALA A 119 -17.67 8.39 2.85
N LEU A 120 -16.35 8.57 2.89
CA LEU A 120 -15.36 7.58 2.47
C LEU A 120 -15.28 6.34 3.38
N PHE A 121 -15.74 6.46 4.62
CA PHE A 121 -15.68 5.40 5.63
C PHE A 121 -17.00 4.63 5.76
N TYR A 122 -18.07 5.09 5.13
CA TYR A 122 -19.31 4.33 5.05
C TYR A 122 -19.15 3.27 3.96
N CYS A 123 -19.10 1.99 4.36
CA CYS A 123 -19.20 0.89 3.42
C CYS A 123 -20.57 0.94 2.73
N PHE A 124 -20.57 0.76 1.40
CA PHE A 124 -21.79 0.71 0.59
C PHE A 124 -22.81 -0.22 1.24
N ALA A 125 -23.88 0.34 1.80
CA ALA A 125 -24.97 -0.47 2.32
C ALA A 125 -25.48 -1.35 1.17
N LYS A 126 -25.55 -2.67 1.38
CA LYS A 126 -26.22 -3.58 0.45
C LYS A 126 -27.61 -3.00 0.20
N GLN A 127 -27.90 -2.62 -1.04
CA GLN A 127 -29.28 -2.48 -1.47
C GLN A 127 -29.85 -3.90 -1.45
N VAL A 128 -30.50 -4.25 -0.35
CA VAL A 128 -31.38 -5.41 -0.29
C VAL A 128 -32.66 -4.95 -0.99
N SER A 129 -32.83 -5.36 -2.24
CA SER A 129 -34.10 -5.27 -2.95
C SER A 129 -35.06 -6.27 -2.31
N ILE A 130 -36.13 -5.76 -1.69
CA ILE A 130 -37.35 -6.51 -1.35
C ILE A 130 -38.19 -6.60 -2.62
#